data_AF-A0AA47N2J1-F1
#
_entry.id   AF-A0AA47N2J1-F1
#
_cell.length_a   1.000
_cell.length_b   1.000
_cell.length_c   1.000
_cell.angle_alpha   90.00
_cell.angle_beta   90.00
_cell.angle_gamma   90.00
#
_symmetry.space_group_name_H-M   'P 1'
#
loop_
_entity.id
_entity.type
_entity.pdbx_description
1 polymer ?
#
loop_
_entity_poly.entity_id
_entity_poly.type
_entity_poly.pdbx_seq_one_letter_code
_entity_poly.pdbx_strand_id
1 'polypeptide(L)'
;MYFIGNAFASANCRRTEYRVGEDCCPTCPAGMYVKQHCTEFTGTSCRPCTEGTYQDDINGRERCYSCTNCNAGLGLKVKKVCTPTSDALCENLDGYFCIDSNRGGCIAAQRHTVCSPGQYISQRGTADKDTECLHCTDGTYSNGTSSSCQPHTTCESVGLKQIQPGSDSTDSECGEHDVNTGRVPGIIPGLILVMLAIISAIILTVQRKKISAMMFFNVQFMFIIYLVLFHMYFIGNAFASANCRQAEYRVGEDCCPACPAGMYVKQHCTEFTGTSCRPCTEGTYQDNINGREQCYSCKDCNEGLGLKVKKVCTPTSDALCENLDGYFCIDYNRGGCIAAQRHMVCSPGQYISQRGTADKDTECLQCTDGTFSDGTSSSCQPHTKCESVGLKQIQPGSDSTDSECGEHDVNTGLVAVITTGLILVIILAIILTVQRKKISGKF
;
A
#
# COMPACT_ATOMS: atom_id res chain seq x y z
N MET A 1 3.30 33.57 84.06
CA MET A 1 4.01 32.55 83.27
C MET A 1 3.10 32.13 82.14
N TYR A 2 3.59 32.30 80.91
CA TYR A 2 2.89 32.05 79.65
C TYR A 2 2.44 30.59 79.54
N PHE A 3 1.17 30.37 79.18
CA PHE A 3 0.77 29.13 78.52
C PHE A 3 0.98 29.30 77.02
N ILE A 4 2.01 28.65 76.49
CA ILE A 4 2.26 28.51 75.05
C ILE A 4 1.21 27.50 74.55
N GLY A 5 0.09 28.02 74.05
CA GLY A 5 -0.83 27.27 73.21
C GLY A 5 -0.29 27.24 71.79
N ASN A 6 0.62 26.30 71.49
CA ASN A 6 1.01 25.96 70.12
C ASN A 6 -0.20 25.38 69.39
N ALA A 7 -0.97 26.25 68.73
CA ALA A 7 -1.85 25.83 67.66
C ALA A 7 -0.95 25.50 66.46
N PHE A 8 -0.53 24.22 66.36
CA PHE A 8 -0.02 23.67 65.11
C PHE A 8 -1.14 23.81 64.06
N ALA A 9 -1.09 24.91 63.29
CA ALA A 9 -1.85 25.02 62.05
C ALA A 9 -1.37 23.91 61.12
N SER A 10 -2.32 23.11 60.63
CA SER A 10 -2.10 21.92 59.82
C SER A 10 -1.08 22.17 58.72
N ALA A 11 0.05 21.46 58.74
CA ALA A 11 1.15 21.62 57.78
C ALA A 11 0.82 21.20 56.33
N ASN A 12 -0.43 20.84 56.04
CA ASN A 12 -0.88 20.35 54.74
C ASN A 12 -2.19 21.01 54.31
N CYS A 13 -2.20 21.51 53.07
CA CYS A 13 -3.40 22.00 52.40
C CYS A 13 -4.43 20.88 52.19
N ARG A 14 -5.72 21.24 52.07
CA ARG A 14 -6.78 20.26 51.78
C ARG A 14 -6.61 19.69 50.37
N ARG A 15 -7.26 18.56 50.08
CA ARG A 15 -7.22 17.93 48.73
C ARG A 15 -7.70 18.86 47.60
N THR A 16 -8.58 19.81 47.90
CA THR A 16 -9.09 20.83 46.98
C THR A 16 -8.25 22.10 46.93
N GLU A 17 -7.07 22.08 47.54
CA GLU A 17 -6.16 23.21 47.68
C GLU A 17 -4.74 22.81 47.30
N TYR A 18 -3.93 23.78 46.88
CA TYR A 18 -2.52 23.61 46.55
C TYR A 18 -1.70 24.71 47.23
N ARG A 19 -0.42 24.43 47.51
CA ARG A 19 0.43 25.32 48.30
C ARG A 19 1.08 26.39 47.42
N VAL A 20 1.00 27.65 47.85
CA VAL A 20 1.71 28.79 47.25
C VAL A 20 2.39 29.56 48.39
N GLY A 21 3.71 29.40 48.52
CA GLY A 21 4.42 29.91 49.70
C GLY A 21 3.98 29.16 50.97
N GLU A 22 3.49 29.91 51.96
CA GLU A 22 2.90 29.35 53.21
C GLU A 22 1.37 29.25 53.16
N ASP A 23 0.74 29.78 52.10
CA ASP A 23 -0.72 29.81 51.96
C ASP A 23 -1.24 28.60 51.17
N CYS A 24 -2.49 28.22 51.47
CA CYS A 24 -3.23 27.18 50.74
C CYS A 24 -4.27 27.81 49.81
N CYS A 25 -4.06 27.65 48.51
CA CYS A 25 -4.89 28.21 47.45
C CYS A 25 -5.89 27.18 46.91
N PRO A 26 -7.14 27.55 46.57
CA PRO A 26 -8.09 26.65 45.92
C PRO A 26 -7.59 26.13 44.56
N THR A 27 -7.75 24.85 44.26
CA THR A 27 -7.37 24.27 42.95
C THR A 27 -8.31 24.69 41.82
N CYS A 28 -7.80 24.70 40.59
CA CYS A 28 -8.61 24.77 39.38
C CYS A 28 -9.25 23.40 39.06
N PRO A 29 -10.45 23.37 38.47
CA PRO A 29 -11.09 22.13 38.04
C PRO A 29 -10.40 21.51 36.82
N ALA A 30 -10.75 20.26 36.51
CA ALA A 30 -10.33 19.58 35.29
C ALA A 30 -10.66 20.44 34.05
N GLY A 31 -9.79 20.40 33.03
CA GLY A 31 -9.89 21.26 31.86
C GLY A 31 -9.39 22.70 32.05
N MET A 32 -8.91 23.06 33.24
CA MET A 32 -8.39 24.39 33.53
C MET A 32 -7.03 24.34 34.23
N TYR A 33 -6.29 25.44 34.12
CA TYR A 33 -5.00 25.66 34.77
C TYR A 33 -4.95 27.02 35.47
N VAL A 34 -4.01 27.20 36.39
CA VAL A 34 -3.79 28.44 37.15
C VAL A 34 -3.20 29.51 36.24
N LYS A 35 -3.98 30.56 35.98
CA LYS A 35 -3.49 31.79 35.31
C LYS A 35 -2.82 32.72 36.32
N GLN A 36 -3.36 32.80 37.53
CA GLN A 36 -2.84 33.62 38.61
C GLN A 36 -3.13 32.94 39.95
N HIS A 37 -2.13 32.90 40.83
CA HIS A 37 -2.26 32.32 42.16
C HIS A 37 -3.19 33.14 43.05
N CYS A 38 -3.72 32.47 44.08
CA CYS A 38 -4.47 33.16 45.12
C CYS A 38 -3.57 34.14 45.89
N THR A 39 -4.20 35.11 46.55
CA THR A 39 -3.58 35.99 47.54
C THR A 39 -4.38 35.88 48.84
N GLU A 40 -3.93 36.55 49.90
CA GLU A 40 -4.66 36.61 51.19
C GLU A 40 -6.15 37.00 51.01
N PHE A 41 -6.47 37.82 50.00
CA PHE A 41 -7.81 38.36 49.79
C PHE A 41 -8.48 37.88 48.49
N THR A 42 -7.80 37.12 47.63
CA THR A 42 -8.33 36.72 46.31
C THR A 42 -8.13 35.23 46.06
N GLY A 43 -9.15 34.53 45.56
CA GLY A 43 -9.03 33.14 45.14
C GLY A 43 -8.17 32.94 43.88
N THR A 44 -7.84 31.68 43.58
CA THR A 44 -7.08 31.30 42.39
C THR A 44 -7.83 31.66 41.11
N SER A 45 -7.13 32.29 40.16
CA SER A 45 -7.68 32.57 38.83
C SER A 45 -7.36 31.43 37.87
N CYS A 46 -8.40 30.82 37.29
CA CYS A 46 -8.27 29.68 36.39
C CYS A 46 -8.55 30.07 34.93
N ARG A 47 -7.87 29.41 33.99
CA ARG A 47 -8.10 29.55 32.55
C ARG A 47 -8.23 28.17 31.89
N PRO A 48 -9.10 28.00 30.87
CA PRO A 48 -9.23 26.72 30.18
C PRO A 48 -7.94 26.31 29.46
N CYS A 49 -7.71 25.00 29.38
CA CYS A 49 -6.68 24.41 28.53
C CYS A 49 -6.92 24.77 27.05
N THR A 50 -5.84 24.99 26.31
CA THR A 50 -5.88 25.23 24.86
C THR A 50 -5.91 23.91 24.09
N GLU A 51 -6.25 23.97 22.80
CA GLU A 51 -6.19 22.79 21.94
C GLU A 51 -4.81 22.09 22.02
N GLY A 52 -4.83 20.76 22.01
CA GLY A 52 -3.64 19.93 22.19
C GLY A 52 -3.16 19.81 23.64
N THR A 53 -3.91 20.32 24.62
CA THR A 53 -3.59 20.17 26.04
C THR A 53 -4.79 19.77 26.90
N TYR A 54 -4.55 19.13 28.05
CA TYR A 54 -5.58 18.67 28.96
C TYR A 54 -5.19 18.74 30.46
N GLN A 55 -6.21 18.69 31.32
CA GLN A 55 -6.10 18.34 32.73
C GLN A 55 -7.26 17.44 33.14
N ASP A 56 -6.95 16.24 33.65
CA ASP A 56 -7.91 15.18 33.96
C ASP A 56 -8.45 15.23 35.40
N ASP A 57 -7.89 16.08 36.26
CA ASP A 57 -8.30 16.22 37.67
C ASP A 57 -8.17 17.68 38.15
N ILE A 58 -8.63 17.95 39.39
CA ILE A 58 -8.38 19.20 40.10
C ILE A 58 -6.89 19.44 40.27
N ASN A 59 -6.43 20.67 40.01
CA ASN A 59 -5.00 20.95 39.95
C ASN A 59 -4.62 22.37 40.37
N GLY A 60 -3.37 22.54 40.80
CA GLY A 60 -2.74 23.85 41.06
C GLY A 60 -1.68 24.21 40.03
N ARG A 61 -1.75 23.67 38.80
CA ARG A 61 -0.68 23.79 37.80
C ARG A 61 -0.84 25.05 36.97
N GLU A 62 0.28 25.68 36.63
CA GLU A 62 0.32 26.84 35.74
C GLU A 62 0.23 26.48 34.24
N ARG A 63 0.26 25.18 33.91
CA ARG A 63 0.17 24.67 32.53
C ARG A 63 -0.59 23.34 32.50
N CYS A 64 -1.35 23.13 31.42
CA CYS A 64 -1.99 21.86 31.11
C CYS A 64 -0.96 20.84 30.59
N TYR A 65 -1.27 19.54 30.68
CA TYR A 65 -0.46 18.50 30.06
C TYR A 65 -0.65 18.51 28.55
N SER A 66 0.39 18.19 27.79
CA SER A 66 0.26 17.98 26.34
C SER A 66 -0.47 16.67 26.07
N CYS A 67 -1.39 16.68 25.11
CA CYS A 67 -2.05 15.45 24.68
C CYS A 67 -1.05 14.47 24.04
N THR A 68 -1.28 13.19 24.24
CA THR A 68 -0.58 12.10 23.56
C THR A 68 -0.80 12.20 22.05
N ASN A 69 0.27 12.05 21.28
CA ASN A 69 0.24 12.18 19.82
C ASN A 69 0.06 10.80 19.15
N CYS A 70 -1.14 10.50 18.68
CA CYS A 70 -1.41 9.28 17.93
C CYS A 70 -1.07 9.47 16.45
N ASN A 71 0.22 9.40 16.14
CA ASN A 71 0.73 9.58 14.78
C ASN A 71 0.89 8.24 14.04
N ALA A 72 0.50 8.20 12.78
CA ALA A 72 0.76 7.08 11.88
C ALA A 72 2.27 6.78 11.73
N GLY A 73 3.14 7.78 11.83
CA GLY A 73 4.60 7.61 11.87
C GLY A 73 5.11 6.80 13.07
N LEU A 74 4.30 6.70 14.14
CA LEU A 74 4.57 5.85 15.32
C LEU A 74 3.81 4.52 15.26
N GLY A 75 3.14 4.21 14.14
CA GLY A 75 2.31 3.02 14.01
C GLY A 75 0.96 3.12 14.73
N LEU A 76 0.47 4.33 15.01
CA LEU A 76 -0.71 4.57 15.84
C LEU A 76 -1.82 5.34 15.11
N LYS A 77 -3.06 5.14 15.57
CA LYS A 77 -4.26 5.92 15.22
C LYS A 77 -5.04 6.31 16.47
N VAL A 78 -5.88 7.34 16.36
CA VAL A 78 -6.65 7.86 17.49
C VAL A 78 -7.82 6.93 17.81
N LYS A 79 -7.82 6.35 19.01
CA LYS A 79 -8.95 5.58 19.58
C LYS A 79 -9.93 6.46 20.34
N LYS A 80 -9.40 7.43 21.10
CA LYS A 80 -10.17 8.47 21.80
C LYS A 80 -9.50 9.82 21.55
N VAL A 81 -10.30 10.79 21.10
CA VAL A 81 -9.83 12.16 20.88
C VAL A 81 -9.45 12.85 22.19
N CYS A 82 -8.43 13.72 22.15
CA CYS A 82 -8.09 14.55 23.29
C CYS A 82 -9.18 15.59 23.56
N THR A 83 -9.46 15.86 24.82
CA THR A 83 -10.34 16.94 25.27
C THR A 83 -9.64 17.75 26.35
N PRO A 84 -10.09 18.98 26.68
CA PRO A 84 -9.52 19.73 27.80
C PRO A 84 -9.48 18.92 29.11
N THR A 85 -10.42 18.00 29.31
CA THR A 85 -10.54 17.18 30.52
C THR A 85 -9.96 15.77 30.42
N SER A 86 -9.40 15.36 29.27
CA SER A 86 -8.87 13.99 29.12
C SER A 86 -7.87 13.87 27.99
N ASP A 87 -6.81 13.08 28.21
CA ASP A 87 -5.84 12.76 27.17
C ASP A 87 -6.46 12.05 25.95
N ALA A 88 -5.75 12.09 24.82
CA ALA A 88 -5.96 11.19 23.71
C ALA A 88 -5.57 9.76 24.10
N LEU A 89 -6.32 8.78 23.61
CA LEU A 89 -5.98 7.36 23.70
C LEU A 89 -5.65 6.86 22.30
N CYS A 90 -4.50 6.23 22.14
CA CYS A 90 -4.07 5.70 20.85
C CYS A 90 -4.28 4.19 20.77
N GLU A 91 -4.53 3.71 19.56
CA GLU A 91 -4.54 2.30 19.19
C GLU A 91 -3.59 2.05 18.02
N ASN A 92 -3.21 0.79 17.82
CA ASN A 92 -2.29 0.41 16.78
C ASN A 92 -2.92 0.54 15.40
N LEU A 93 -2.10 0.87 14.40
CA LEU A 93 -2.44 0.66 13.00
C LEU A 93 -2.45 -0.84 12.65
N ASP A 94 -3.19 -1.19 11.61
CA ASP A 94 -3.24 -2.58 11.13
C ASP A 94 -1.84 -3.03 10.69
N GLY A 95 -1.46 -4.24 11.12
CA GLY A 95 -0.12 -4.77 10.91
C GLY A 95 0.95 -4.20 11.86
N TYR A 96 0.57 -3.61 13.00
CA TYR A 96 1.49 -3.15 14.04
C TYR A 96 1.15 -3.76 15.41
N PHE A 97 2.16 -4.06 16.22
CA PHE A 97 2.02 -4.44 17.63
C PHE A 97 2.62 -3.37 18.55
N CYS A 98 2.08 -3.29 19.76
CA CYS A 98 2.44 -2.26 20.71
C CYS A 98 3.73 -2.65 21.42
N ILE A 99 4.70 -1.73 21.45
CA ILE A 99 5.96 -1.94 22.15
C ILE A 99 6.06 -1.12 23.45
N ASP A 100 5.21 -0.09 23.59
CA ASP A 100 5.13 0.73 24.80
C ASP A 100 3.68 1.11 25.09
N SER A 101 3.19 0.75 26.29
CA SER A 101 1.78 0.89 26.68
C SER A 101 1.60 1.83 27.86
N ASN A 102 0.52 2.61 27.86
CA ASN A 102 0.17 3.52 28.96
C ASN A 102 -1.34 3.64 29.14
N ARG A 103 -1.83 3.44 30.38
CA ARG A 103 -3.23 3.63 30.80
C ARG A 103 -4.27 3.03 29.82
N GLY A 104 -3.97 1.89 29.21
CA GLY A 104 -4.86 1.18 28.28
C GLY A 104 -4.80 1.64 26.81
N GLY A 105 -3.78 2.43 26.44
CA GLY A 105 -3.44 2.78 25.06
C GLY A 105 -1.97 2.49 24.74
N CYS A 106 -1.58 2.70 23.48
CA CYS A 106 -0.22 2.47 23.00
C CYS A 106 0.52 3.79 22.70
N ILE A 107 1.75 3.97 23.19
CA ILE A 107 2.57 5.17 22.96
C ILE A 107 3.47 5.00 21.73
N ALA A 108 3.92 3.78 21.46
CA ALA A 108 4.71 3.44 20.29
C ALA A 108 4.39 2.03 19.82
N ALA A 109 4.24 1.87 18.50
CA ALA A 109 3.99 0.58 17.88
C ALA A 109 5.03 0.27 16.80
N GLN A 110 5.30 -1.02 16.63
CA GLN A 110 6.22 -1.54 15.62
C GLN A 110 5.45 -2.39 14.62
N ARG A 111 5.87 -2.37 13.35
CA ARG A 111 5.25 -3.19 12.31
C ARG A 111 5.48 -4.67 12.60
N HIS A 112 4.47 -5.49 12.32
CA HIS A 112 4.57 -6.95 12.40
C HIS A 112 5.67 -7.47 11.46
N THR A 113 6.42 -8.45 11.92
CA THR A 113 7.40 -9.19 11.15
C THR A 113 6.73 -9.90 9.98
N VAL A 114 7.32 -9.76 8.80
CA VAL A 114 6.93 -10.49 7.59
C VAL A 114 7.85 -11.68 7.44
N CYS A 115 7.28 -12.89 7.36
CA CYS A 115 8.08 -14.09 7.23
C CYS A 115 8.76 -14.15 5.86
N SER A 116 10.01 -14.60 5.83
CA SER A 116 10.77 -14.74 4.59
C SER A 116 10.32 -15.98 3.81
N PRO A 117 10.59 -16.07 2.49
CA PRO A 117 10.55 -17.35 1.79
C PRO A 117 11.41 -18.38 2.52
N GLY A 118 10.95 -19.63 2.63
CA GLY A 118 11.55 -20.62 3.53
C GLY A 118 10.92 -20.70 4.91
N GLN A 119 10.03 -19.75 5.26
CA GLN A 119 9.37 -19.68 6.55
C GLN A 119 7.84 -19.69 6.42
N TYR A 120 7.15 -20.10 7.47
CA TYR A 120 5.70 -20.03 7.61
C TYR A 120 5.29 -19.29 8.88
N ILE A 121 4.07 -18.76 8.89
CA ILE A 121 3.50 -18.02 10.02
C ILE A 121 3.01 -19.03 11.06
N SER A 122 3.80 -19.25 12.11
CA SER A 122 3.43 -20.15 13.21
C SER A 122 2.40 -19.50 14.14
N GLN A 123 2.54 -18.21 14.38
CA GLN A 123 1.59 -17.40 15.12
C GLN A 123 1.43 -16.04 14.43
N ARG A 124 0.18 -15.66 14.15
CA ARG A 124 -0.12 -14.34 13.60
C ARG A 124 0.08 -13.27 14.68
N GLY A 125 0.67 -12.14 14.27
CA GLY A 125 0.78 -10.97 15.13
C GLY A 125 -0.57 -10.49 15.66
N THR A 126 -0.55 -9.92 16.86
CA THR A 126 -1.70 -9.32 17.55
C THR A 126 -1.41 -7.86 17.87
N ALA A 127 -2.33 -7.16 18.53
CA ALA A 127 -2.11 -5.78 18.96
C ALA A 127 -0.94 -5.66 19.97
N ASP A 128 -0.61 -6.74 20.69
CA ASP A 128 0.40 -6.71 21.76
C ASP A 128 1.63 -7.60 21.46
N LYS A 129 1.58 -8.39 20.40
CA LYS A 129 2.65 -9.35 20.05
C LYS A 129 2.93 -9.36 18.56
N ASP A 130 4.20 -9.54 18.24
CA ASP A 130 4.66 -9.68 16.86
C ASP A 130 4.24 -11.02 16.23
N THR A 131 4.35 -11.11 14.91
CA THR A 131 4.24 -12.36 14.15
C THR A 131 5.43 -13.26 14.44
N GLU A 132 5.16 -14.54 14.71
CA GLU A 132 6.21 -15.56 14.82
C GLU A 132 6.34 -16.35 13.52
N CYS A 133 7.58 -16.47 13.05
CA CYS A 133 7.94 -17.17 11.82
C CYS A 133 8.83 -18.37 12.14
N LEU A 134 8.51 -19.53 11.58
CA LEU A 134 9.31 -20.75 11.70
C LEU A 134 9.75 -21.23 10.31
N HIS A 135 10.91 -21.90 10.25
CA HIS A 135 11.43 -22.47 9.01
C HIS A 135 10.69 -23.73 8.60
N CYS A 136 10.59 -23.95 7.28
CA CYS A 136 10.14 -25.21 6.72
C CYS A 136 11.17 -26.30 6.93
N THR A 137 10.69 -27.53 7.16
CA THR A 137 11.54 -28.73 7.24
C THR A 137 11.71 -29.35 5.87
N ASP A 138 12.71 -30.22 5.72
CA ASP A 138 12.97 -30.95 4.48
C ASP A 138 11.71 -31.60 3.91
N GLY A 139 11.53 -31.46 2.59
CA GLY A 139 10.35 -31.94 1.86
C GLY A 139 9.13 -31.03 1.94
N THR A 140 9.25 -29.81 2.50
CA THR A 140 8.18 -28.82 2.54
C THR A 140 8.67 -27.43 2.16
N TYR A 141 7.78 -26.57 1.68
CA TYR A 141 8.10 -25.20 1.29
C TYR A 141 7.04 -24.17 1.68
N SER A 142 7.46 -22.90 1.75
CA SER A 142 6.56 -21.76 1.95
C SER A 142 7.16 -20.49 1.37
N ASN A 143 6.31 -19.64 0.79
CA ASN A 143 6.69 -18.33 0.28
C ASN A 143 6.67 -17.21 1.35
N GLY A 144 6.52 -17.56 2.64
CA GLY A 144 6.44 -16.60 3.74
C GLY A 144 5.03 -16.09 4.09
N THR A 145 4.00 -16.44 3.31
CA THR A 145 2.62 -15.95 3.53
C THR A 145 1.67 -16.99 4.15
N SER A 146 2.06 -18.27 4.09
CA SER A 146 1.25 -19.39 4.56
C SER A 146 1.35 -19.60 6.06
N SER A 147 0.28 -20.10 6.69
CA SER A 147 0.27 -20.50 8.11
C SER A 147 0.89 -21.88 8.38
N SER A 148 1.30 -22.59 7.33
CA SER A 148 1.99 -23.88 7.39
C SER A 148 2.80 -24.09 6.10
N CYS A 149 3.87 -24.87 6.17
CA CYS A 149 4.60 -25.29 4.97
C CYS A 149 3.77 -26.31 4.17
N GLN A 150 3.86 -26.24 2.86
CA GLN A 150 3.24 -27.19 1.95
C GLN A 150 4.23 -28.29 1.59
N PRO A 151 3.81 -29.56 1.47
CA PRO A 151 4.70 -30.63 1.03
C PRO A 151 5.14 -30.41 -0.43
N HIS A 152 6.37 -30.82 -0.75
CA HIS A 152 6.85 -30.82 -2.12
C HIS A 152 6.07 -31.79 -3.01
N THR A 153 5.84 -31.38 -4.25
CA THR A 153 5.26 -32.22 -5.29
C THR A 153 6.20 -33.38 -5.61
N THR A 154 5.70 -34.61 -5.45
CA THR A 154 6.42 -35.83 -5.84
C THR A 154 6.18 -36.10 -7.32
N CYS A 155 7.13 -35.74 -8.19
CA CYS A 155 6.95 -35.83 -9.65
C CYS A 155 6.58 -37.25 -10.15
N GLU A 156 7.07 -38.29 -9.46
CA GLU A 156 6.75 -39.69 -9.77
C GLU A 156 5.26 -40.01 -9.59
N SER A 157 4.60 -39.36 -8.63
CA SER A 157 3.16 -39.53 -8.38
C SER A 157 2.27 -38.94 -9.48
N VAL A 158 2.81 -38.01 -10.26
CA VAL A 158 2.14 -37.36 -11.40
C VAL A 158 2.68 -37.83 -12.76
N GLY A 159 3.49 -38.89 -12.78
CA GLY A 159 4.00 -39.50 -14.01
C GLY A 159 5.08 -38.69 -14.76
N LEU A 160 5.67 -37.68 -14.12
CA LEU A 160 6.68 -36.81 -14.69
C LEU A 160 8.05 -37.05 -14.04
N LYS A 161 9.13 -36.62 -14.69
CA LYS A 161 10.46 -36.65 -14.08
C LYS A 161 10.75 -35.32 -13.40
N GLN A 162 11.41 -35.38 -12.25
CA GLN A 162 11.88 -34.19 -11.55
C GLN A 162 12.97 -33.51 -12.40
N ILE A 163 12.71 -32.26 -12.79
CA ILE A 163 13.65 -31.42 -13.52
C ILE A 163 14.52 -30.67 -12.51
N GLN A 164 13.90 -30.12 -11.47
CA GLN A 164 14.58 -29.39 -10.42
C GLN A 164 14.03 -29.80 -9.04
N PRO A 165 14.91 -30.08 -8.05
CA PRO A 165 14.47 -30.35 -6.69
C PRO A 165 13.88 -29.09 -6.04
N GLY A 166 12.81 -29.28 -5.27
CA GLY A 166 12.21 -28.22 -4.46
C GLY A 166 13.16 -27.72 -3.38
N SER A 167 12.95 -26.48 -2.94
CA SER A 167 13.66 -25.84 -1.83
C SER A 167 12.71 -25.57 -0.66
N ASP A 168 13.20 -25.09 0.48
CA ASP A 168 12.34 -24.62 1.56
C ASP A 168 11.43 -23.43 1.16
N SER A 169 11.76 -22.76 0.06
CA SER A 169 11.01 -21.60 -0.46
C SER A 169 10.16 -21.89 -1.70
N THR A 170 10.43 -22.98 -2.42
CA THR A 170 9.79 -23.30 -3.71
C THR A 170 9.51 -24.78 -3.86
N ASP A 171 8.46 -25.11 -4.62
CA ASP A 171 8.13 -26.50 -4.92
C ASP A 171 9.14 -27.18 -5.87
N SER A 172 9.06 -28.49 -5.99
CA SER A 172 9.74 -29.28 -7.02
C SER A 172 9.16 -29.03 -8.40
N GLU A 173 10.03 -28.83 -9.39
CA GLU A 173 9.63 -28.69 -10.79
C GLU A 173 9.66 -30.04 -11.51
N CYS A 174 8.55 -30.38 -12.16
CA CYS A 174 8.36 -31.63 -12.88
C CYS A 174 8.18 -31.38 -14.38
N GLY A 175 8.69 -32.26 -15.24
CA GLY A 175 8.38 -32.21 -16.67
C GLY A 175 8.87 -33.42 -17.45
N GLU A 176 8.70 -33.35 -18.77
CA GLU A 176 9.04 -34.42 -19.71
C GLU A 176 10.44 -34.22 -20.30
N HIS A 177 11.25 -35.29 -20.34
CA HIS A 177 12.62 -35.22 -20.84
C HIS A 177 12.67 -35.65 -22.31
N ASP A 178 12.80 -34.70 -23.23
CA ASP A 178 13.15 -34.96 -24.63
C ASP A 178 14.69 -34.97 -24.79
N VAL A 179 15.28 -36.16 -24.90
CA VAL A 179 16.72 -36.33 -25.13
C VAL A 179 16.99 -36.06 -26.60
N ASN A 180 17.38 -34.84 -26.98
CA ASN A 180 18.22 -34.63 -28.16
C ASN A 180 18.77 -33.19 -28.22
N THR A 181 19.96 -32.97 -27.66
CA THR A 181 20.84 -31.93 -28.20
C THR A 181 22.31 -32.34 -28.04
N GLY A 182 22.89 -32.76 -29.16
CA GLY A 182 24.29 -33.15 -29.30
C GLY A 182 25.24 -31.98 -29.02
N ARG A 183 26.27 -32.28 -28.24
CA ARG A 183 27.35 -31.38 -27.85
C ARG A 183 28.45 -31.43 -28.92
N VAL A 184 28.68 -30.31 -29.63
CA VAL A 184 29.84 -30.13 -30.54
C VAL A 184 30.95 -29.39 -29.77
N PRO A 185 32.20 -29.90 -29.69
CA PRO A 185 33.29 -29.19 -29.02
C PRO A 185 33.89 -28.13 -29.97
N GLY A 186 33.65 -26.86 -29.66
CA GLY A 186 34.16 -25.70 -30.41
C GLY A 186 35.54 -25.24 -29.98
N ILE A 187 36.42 -25.10 -30.97
CA ILE A 187 37.79 -24.59 -30.93
C ILE A 187 37.77 -23.09 -30.57
N ILE A 188 37.87 -22.74 -29.27
CA ILE A 188 37.93 -21.34 -28.81
C ILE A 188 39.15 -20.99 -27.90
N PRO A 189 39.85 -21.91 -27.20
CA PRO A 189 40.98 -21.50 -26.34
C PRO A 189 42.23 -21.04 -27.11
N GLY A 190 42.43 -21.51 -28.35
CA GLY A 190 43.65 -21.24 -29.12
C GLY A 190 43.77 -19.82 -29.66
N LEU A 191 42.66 -19.20 -30.03
CA LEU A 191 42.65 -17.85 -30.64
C LEU A 191 42.90 -16.75 -29.61
N ILE A 192 42.47 -16.96 -28.36
CA ILE A 192 42.64 -15.99 -27.27
C ILE A 192 44.12 -15.87 -26.87
N LEU A 193 44.86 -17.00 -26.85
CA LEU A 193 46.28 -17.01 -26.50
C LEU A 193 47.15 -16.29 -27.55
N VAL A 194 46.80 -16.40 -28.83
CA VAL A 194 47.51 -15.69 -29.92
C VAL A 194 47.27 -14.18 -29.85
N MET A 195 46.05 -13.75 -29.52
CA MET A 195 45.75 -12.32 -29.37
C MET A 195 46.47 -11.69 -28.17
N LEU A 196 46.59 -12.40 -27.05
CA LEU A 196 47.32 -11.93 -25.86
C LEU A 196 48.84 -11.80 -26.12
N ALA A 197 49.41 -12.70 -26.93
CA ALA A 197 50.82 -12.63 -27.34
C ALA A 197 51.11 -11.42 -28.25
N ILE A 198 50.18 -11.07 -29.15
CA ILE A 198 50.32 -9.89 -30.03
C ILE A 198 50.19 -8.60 -29.22
N ILE A 199 49.25 -8.54 -28.27
CA ILE A 199 49.06 -7.37 -27.39
C ILE A 199 50.29 -7.13 -26.51
N SER A 200 50.89 -8.18 -25.95
CA SER A 200 52.10 -8.04 -25.12
C SER A 200 53.31 -7.54 -25.94
N ALA A 201 53.47 -8.01 -27.19
CA ALA A 201 54.52 -7.52 -28.09
C ALA A 201 54.32 -6.04 -28.49
N ILE A 202 53.08 -5.60 -28.70
CA ILE A 202 52.75 -4.19 -28.97
C ILE A 202 53.03 -3.31 -27.74
N ILE A 203 52.69 -3.79 -26.53
CA ILE A 203 52.97 -3.05 -25.29
C ILE A 203 54.48 -2.89 -25.08
N LEU A 204 55.28 -3.94 -25.30
CA LEU A 204 56.73 -3.90 -25.14
C LEU A 204 57.41 -2.98 -26.17
N THR A 205 56.87 -2.87 -27.39
CA THR A 205 57.40 -1.97 -28.43
C THR A 205 57.00 -0.51 -28.20
N VAL A 206 55.81 -0.24 -27.64
CA VAL A 206 55.37 1.10 -27.23
C VAL A 206 56.12 1.59 -25.98
N GLN A 207 56.38 0.70 -25.01
CA GLN A 207 57.14 1.01 -23.79
C GLN A 207 58.60 1.40 -24.09
N ARG A 208 59.23 0.83 -25.13
CA ARG A 208 60.61 1.20 -25.51
C ARG A 208 60.73 2.58 -26.16
N LYS A 209 59.67 3.14 -26.74
CA LYS A 209 59.70 4.48 -27.38
C LYS A 209 59.33 5.64 -26.44
N LYS A 210 58.81 5.38 -25.23
CA LYS A 210 58.27 6.41 -24.33
C LYS A 210 59.06 6.66 -23.04
N ILE A 211 60.26 6.10 -22.87
CA ILE A 211 61.06 6.30 -21.64
C ILE A 211 61.65 7.72 -21.53
N SER A 212 61.78 8.48 -22.64
CA SER A 212 62.30 9.86 -22.58
C SER A 212 61.24 10.94 -22.25
N ALA A 213 59.94 10.67 -22.44
CA ALA A 213 58.88 11.69 -22.31
C ALA A 213 58.07 11.62 -21.00
N MET A 214 58.17 10.53 -20.22
CA MET A 214 57.31 10.30 -19.06
C MET A 214 57.75 11.06 -17.79
N MET A 215 59.01 11.49 -17.69
CA MET A 215 59.46 12.28 -16.52
C MET A 215 58.99 13.74 -16.58
N PHE A 216 58.79 14.31 -17.78
CA PHE A 216 58.31 15.71 -17.91
C PHE A 216 56.81 15.85 -17.61
N PHE A 217 56.00 14.85 -17.95
CA PHE A 217 54.54 14.92 -17.75
C PHE A 217 54.13 14.86 -16.27
N ASN A 218 54.85 14.08 -15.43
CA ASN A 218 54.51 13.92 -14.02
C ASN A 218 54.84 15.17 -13.17
N VAL A 219 55.92 15.89 -13.49
CA VAL A 219 56.30 17.12 -12.78
C VAL A 219 55.34 18.28 -13.11
N GLN A 220 54.96 18.42 -14.39
CA GLN A 220 53.99 19.42 -14.82
C GLN A 220 52.59 19.19 -14.21
N PHE A 221 52.16 17.92 -14.10
CA PHE A 221 50.86 17.55 -13.54
C PHE A 221 50.80 17.78 -12.01
N MET A 222 51.89 17.47 -11.29
CA MET A 222 51.99 17.76 -9.86
C MET A 222 51.97 19.26 -9.55
N PHE A 223 52.61 20.09 -10.39
CA PHE A 223 52.58 21.55 -10.24
C PHE A 223 51.18 22.13 -10.51
N ILE A 224 50.47 21.62 -11.52
CA ILE A 224 49.08 22.02 -11.81
C ILE A 224 48.15 21.62 -10.65
N ILE A 225 48.28 20.41 -10.11
CA ILE A 225 47.49 19.98 -8.94
C ILE A 225 47.79 20.88 -7.73
N TYR A 226 49.05 21.22 -7.47
CA TYR A 226 49.42 22.12 -6.38
C TYR A 226 48.82 23.52 -6.56
N LEU A 227 48.84 24.09 -7.77
CA LEU A 227 48.21 25.38 -8.06
C LEU A 227 46.69 25.35 -7.92
N VAL A 228 46.04 24.25 -8.32
CA VAL A 228 44.59 24.05 -8.13
C VAL A 228 44.26 23.93 -6.65
N LEU A 229 45.00 23.14 -5.88
CA LEU A 229 44.80 23.00 -4.43
C LEU A 229 45.07 24.32 -3.68
N PHE A 230 46.05 25.10 -4.11
CA PHE A 230 46.34 26.42 -3.56
C PHE A 230 45.23 27.44 -3.89
N HIS A 231 44.67 27.41 -5.11
CA HIS A 231 43.49 28.21 -5.45
C HIS A 231 42.25 27.77 -4.66
N MET A 232 42.02 26.48 -4.48
CA MET A 232 40.91 25.97 -3.67
C MET A 232 41.06 26.33 -2.18
N TYR A 233 42.29 26.37 -1.66
CA TYR A 233 42.60 26.83 -0.30
C TYR A 233 42.36 28.34 -0.12
N PHE A 234 42.67 29.16 -1.13
CA PHE A 234 42.38 30.60 -1.10
C PHE A 234 40.89 30.93 -1.33
N ILE A 235 40.18 30.16 -2.15
CA ILE A 235 38.72 30.31 -2.36
C ILE A 235 37.94 29.81 -1.12
N GLY A 236 38.47 28.85 -0.37
CA GLY A 236 37.87 28.34 0.86
C GLY A 236 37.73 29.37 1.99
N ASN A 237 38.41 30.52 1.92
CA ASN A 237 38.36 31.58 2.92
C ASN A 237 37.76 32.91 2.40
N ALA A 238 37.13 32.94 1.22
CA ALA A 238 36.56 34.16 0.65
C ALA A 238 35.04 34.13 0.39
N PHE A 239 34.34 33.01 0.63
CA PHE A 239 32.88 32.95 0.51
C PHE A 239 32.26 32.10 1.62
N ALA A 240 32.36 32.58 2.86
CA ALA A 240 31.32 32.28 3.83
C ALA A 240 30.11 33.16 3.48
N SER A 241 29.31 32.74 2.49
CA SER A 241 27.95 33.24 2.35
C SER A 241 27.26 32.94 3.68
N ALA A 242 26.93 33.99 4.45
CA ALA A 242 26.13 33.84 5.65
C ALA A 242 24.82 33.18 5.24
N ASN A 243 24.64 31.90 5.56
CA ASN A 243 23.37 31.23 5.35
C ASN A 243 22.34 31.90 6.26
N CYS A 244 21.20 32.30 5.71
CA CYS A 244 20.08 32.81 6.50
C CYS A 244 19.66 31.79 7.55
N ARG A 245 19.15 32.26 8.70
CA ARG A 245 18.72 31.38 9.79
C ARG A 245 17.52 30.55 9.35
N GLN A 246 17.21 29.48 10.10
CA GLN A 246 16.16 28.52 9.75
C GLN A 246 14.75 29.11 9.58
N ALA A 247 14.49 30.34 10.06
CA ALA A 247 13.23 31.06 9.92
C ALA A 247 13.28 32.24 8.93
N GLU A 248 14.32 32.32 8.09
CA GLU A 248 14.59 33.42 7.17
C GLU A 248 14.79 32.89 5.74
N TYR A 249 14.52 33.74 4.74
CA TYR A 249 14.77 33.47 3.34
C TYR A 249 15.57 34.62 2.72
N ARG A 250 16.33 34.33 1.67
CA ARG A 250 17.25 35.29 1.07
C ARG A 250 16.55 36.15 0.03
N VAL A 251 16.74 37.47 0.10
CA VAL A 251 16.34 38.44 -0.92
C VAL A 251 17.56 39.31 -1.24
N GLY A 252 18.17 39.08 -2.40
CA GLY A 252 19.47 39.70 -2.72
C GLY A 252 20.57 39.23 -1.76
N GLU A 253 21.21 40.16 -1.05
CA GLU A 253 22.22 39.87 -0.02
C GLU A 253 21.66 39.84 1.41
N ASP A 254 20.38 40.19 1.59
CA ASP A 254 19.74 40.28 2.90
C ASP A 254 18.94 39.02 3.25
N CYS A 255 18.81 38.77 4.56
CA CYS A 255 17.98 37.69 5.11
C CYS A 255 16.67 38.27 5.65
N CYS A 256 15.55 37.86 5.06
CA CYS A 256 14.22 38.30 5.39
C CYS A 256 13.47 37.27 6.26
N PRO A 257 12.66 37.68 7.25
CA PRO A 257 11.79 36.76 8.00
C PRO A 257 10.80 36.05 7.08
N ALA A 258 10.69 34.72 7.16
CA ALA A 258 9.79 33.92 6.33
C ALA A 258 8.31 34.07 6.74
N CYS A 259 7.41 33.87 5.79
CA CYS A 259 5.97 33.77 6.06
C CYS A 259 5.63 32.40 6.66
N PRO A 260 4.66 32.33 7.60
CA PRO A 260 4.21 31.06 8.18
C PRO A 260 3.43 30.22 7.17
N ALA A 261 3.20 28.95 7.53
CA ALA A 261 2.30 28.06 6.78
C ALA A 261 0.91 28.72 6.59
N GLY A 262 0.28 28.47 5.46
CA GLY A 262 -0.98 29.13 5.08
C GLY A 262 -0.82 30.52 4.48
N MET A 263 0.41 31.05 4.39
CA MET A 263 0.68 32.38 3.87
C MET A 263 1.83 32.41 2.87
N TYR A 264 1.81 33.40 2.00
CA TYR A 264 2.85 33.68 1.00
C TYR A 264 3.31 35.15 1.09
N VAL A 265 4.46 35.45 0.52
CA VAL A 265 5.07 36.79 0.47
C VAL A 265 4.31 37.68 -0.51
N LYS A 266 3.64 38.70 0.01
CA LYS A 266 3.06 39.78 -0.81
C LYS A 266 4.13 40.81 -1.19
N GLN A 267 5.02 41.10 -0.25
CA GLN A 267 6.09 42.07 -0.41
C GLN A 267 7.28 41.64 0.44
N HIS A 268 8.47 41.63 -0.17
CA HIS A 268 9.71 41.30 0.50
C HIS A 268 10.09 42.31 1.60
N CYS A 269 10.95 41.87 2.51
CA CYS A 269 11.50 42.76 3.52
C CYS A 269 12.40 43.83 2.87
N THR A 270 12.62 44.93 3.59
CA THR A 270 13.64 45.95 3.28
C THR A 270 14.56 46.09 4.49
N GLU A 271 15.60 46.91 4.38
CA GLU A 271 16.50 47.23 5.50
C GLU A 271 15.75 47.66 6.78
N PHE A 272 14.59 48.29 6.63
CA PHE A 272 13.81 48.84 7.76
C PHE A 272 12.44 48.17 7.99
N THR A 273 12.02 47.23 7.14
CA THR A 273 10.68 46.62 7.22
C THR A 273 10.73 45.11 7.06
N GLY A 274 10.02 44.37 7.91
CA GLY A 274 9.88 42.92 7.77
C GLY A 274 9.06 42.49 6.54
N THR A 275 9.04 41.19 6.24
CA THR A 275 8.27 40.61 5.14
C THR A 275 6.76 40.79 5.35
N SER A 276 6.04 41.24 4.33
CA SER A 276 4.58 41.29 4.33
C SER A 276 3.99 40.00 3.79
N CYS A 277 3.19 39.31 4.60
CA CYS A 277 2.55 38.04 4.23
C CYS A 277 1.06 38.20 3.90
N ARG A 278 0.53 37.37 3.00
CA ARG A 278 -0.91 37.23 2.72
C ARG A 278 -1.35 35.77 2.78
N PRO A 279 -2.60 35.49 3.18
CA PRO A 279 -3.11 34.12 3.23
C PRO A 279 -3.26 33.53 1.82
N CYS A 280 -3.06 32.21 1.72
CA CYS A 280 -3.37 31.45 0.50
C CYS A 280 -4.87 31.56 0.15
N THR A 281 -5.17 31.58 -1.14
CA THR A 281 -6.55 31.56 -1.65
C THR A 281 -7.10 30.13 -1.70
N GLU A 282 -8.41 29.98 -1.85
CA GLU A 282 -9.02 28.65 -2.05
C GLU A 282 -8.36 27.91 -3.22
N GLY A 283 -8.18 26.60 -3.07
CA GLY A 283 -7.47 25.77 -4.03
C GLY A 283 -5.94 25.90 -4.00
N THR A 284 -5.37 26.63 -3.02
CA THR A 284 -3.92 26.73 -2.83
C THR A 284 -3.49 26.51 -1.38
N TYR A 285 -2.26 26.06 -1.16
CA TYR A 285 -1.72 25.78 0.16
C TYR A 285 -0.23 26.10 0.30
N GLN A 286 0.22 26.18 1.54
CA GLN A 286 1.62 26.26 1.91
C GLN A 286 1.81 25.61 3.28
N ASP A 287 2.58 24.53 3.33
CA ASP A 287 2.64 23.62 4.49
C ASP A 287 3.73 23.98 5.52
N ASN A 288 4.67 24.84 5.13
CA ASN A 288 5.82 25.22 5.95
C ASN A 288 6.09 26.73 5.91
N ILE A 289 7.03 27.18 6.77
CA ILE A 289 7.59 28.52 6.66
C ILE A 289 8.24 28.72 5.29
N ASN A 290 8.05 29.88 4.67
CA ASN A 290 8.42 30.06 3.27
C ASN A 290 8.71 31.52 2.89
N GLY A 291 9.48 31.68 1.81
CA GLY A 291 9.75 32.97 1.16
C GLY A 291 9.11 33.10 -0.22
N ARG A 292 8.06 32.32 -0.54
CA ARG A 292 7.46 32.28 -1.88
C ARG A 292 6.47 33.40 -2.08
N GLU A 293 6.43 33.94 -3.29
CA GLU A 293 5.43 34.93 -3.71
C GLU A 293 4.07 34.32 -4.11
N GLN A 294 3.96 32.99 -4.12
CA GLN A 294 2.75 32.25 -4.48
C GLN A 294 2.64 30.96 -3.67
N CYS A 295 1.41 30.58 -3.32
CA CYS A 295 1.10 29.28 -2.71
C CYS A 295 1.12 28.17 -3.76
N TYR A 296 1.30 26.90 -3.34
CA TYR A 296 1.16 25.75 -4.23
C TYR A 296 -0.31 25.51 -4.56
N SER A 297 -0.60 25.08 -5.79
CA SER A 297 -1.93 24.59 -6.14
C SER A 297 -2.19 23.25 -5.46
N CYS A 298 -3.38 23.07 -4.91
CA CYS A 298 -3.79 21.79 -4.36
C CYS A 298 -3.92 20.74 -5.47
N LYS A 299 -3.74 19.47 -5.13
CA LYS A 299 -4.08 18.36 -6.01
C LYS A 299 -5.57 18.34 -6.35
N ASP A 300 -5.83 17.98 -7.60
CA ASP A 300 -7.19 17.79 -8.11
C ASP A 300 -7.60 16.31 -7.96
N CYS A 301 -8.42 16.02 -6.95
CA CYS A 301 -8.95 14.69 -6.73
C CYS A 301 -10.32 14.55 -7.38
N ASN A 302 -10.37 14.70 -8.70
CA ASN A 302 -11.61 14.61 -9.46
C ASN A 302 -11.91 13.19 -9.95
N GLU A 303 -13.19 12.90 -10.19
CA GLU A 303 -13.64 11.61 -10.69
C GLU A 303 -13.16 11.32 -12.12
N GLY A 304 -12.90 12.37 -12.92
CA GLY A 304 -12.37 12.25 -14.28
C GLY A 304 -10.96 11.65 -14.33
N LEU A 305 -10.20 11.79 -13.25
CA LEU A 305 -8.89 11.19 -13.03
C LEU A 305 -8.99 9.85 -12.28
N GLY A 306 -10.20 9.34 -12.01
CA GLY A 306 -10.38 8.11 -11.24
C GLY A 306 -10.14 8.28 -9.74
N LEU A 307 -10.21 9.51 -9.22
CA LEU A 307 -9.86 9.84 -7.84
C LEU A 307 -11.05 10.43 -7.05
N LYS A 308 -10.98 10.32 -5.73
CA LYS A 308 -11.85 10.95 -4.75
C LYS A 308 -11.05 11.65 -3.65
N VAL A 309 -11.61 12.70 -3.06
CA VAL A 309 -10.95 13.43 -1.97
C VAL A 309 -10.96 12.58 -0.70
N LYS A 310 -9.78 12.17 -0.23
CA LYS A 310 -9.58 11.52 1.08
C LYS A 310 -9.38 12.53 2.19
N LYS A 311 -8.64 13.60 1.90
CA LYS A 311 -8.48 14.76 2.79
C LYS A 311 -8.62 16.03 1.96
N VAL A 312 -9.51 16.92 2.41
CA VAL A 312 -9.72 18.22 1.78
C VAL A 312 -8.47 19.09 1.85
N CYS A 313 -8.25 19.90 0.82
CA CYS A 313 -7.18 20.89 0.85
C CYS A 313 -7.48 21.98 1.88
N THR A 314 -6.45 22.48 2.55
CA THR A 314 -6.51 23.64 3.45
C THR A 314 -5.40 24.61 3.08
N PRO A 315 -5.45 25.89 3.50
CA PRO A 315 -4.34 26.81 3.27
C PRO A 315 -2.98 26.29 3.76
N THR A 316 -2.98 25.40 4.77
CA THR A 316 -1.77 24.84 5.37
C THR A 316 -1.43 23.41 4.91
N SER A 317 -2.23 22.77 4.06
CA SER A 317 -1.97 21.39 3.63
C SER A 317 -2.63 21.05 2.30
N ASP A 318 -1.91 20.33 1.45
CA ASP A 318 -2.44 19.79 0.20
C ASP A 318 -3.67 18.88 0.40
N ALA A 319 -4.44 18.70 -0.67
CA ALA A 319 -5.43 17.63 -0.76
C ALA A 319 -4.74 16.26 -0.80
N LEU A 320 -5.36 15.27 -0.17
CA LEU A 320 -4.97 13.87 -0.31
C LEU A 320 -6.03 13.15 -1.15
N CYS A 321 -5.60 12.56 -2.25
CA CYS A 321 -6.48 11.80 -3.13
C CYS A 321 -6.46 10.31 -2.79
N GLU A 322 -7.57 9.65 -3.05
CA GLU A 322 -7.74 8.20 -2.99
C GLU A 322 -8.38 7.72 -4.30
N ASN A 323 -8.10 6.49 -4.70
CA ASN A 323 -8.70 5.91 -5.90
C ASN A 323 -10.22 5.77 -5.73
N LEU A 324 -10.95 5.97 -6.81
CA LEU A 324 -12.34 5.53 -6.89
C LEU A 324 -12.42 4.00 -6.80
N ASP A 325 -13.56 3.51 -6.32
CA ASP A 325 -13.77 2.08 -6.20
C ASP A 325 -13.81 1.44 -7.60
N GLY A 326 -13.05 0.35 -7.77
CA GLY A 326 -12.85 -0.26 -9.09
C GLY A 326 -11.83 0.46 -9.97
N TYR A 327 -10.92 1.27 -9.40
CA TYR A 327 -9.82 1.91 -10.11
C TYR A 327 -8.46 1.56 -9.47
N PHE A 328 -7.43 1.38 -10.30
CA PHE A 328 -6.04 1.23 -9.89
C PHE A 328 -5.21 2.43 -10.33
N CYS A 329 -4.17 2.74 -9.57
CA CYS A 329 -3.31 3.88 -9.86
C CYS A 329 -2.40 3.59 -11.04
N ILE A 330 -2.32 4.54 -11.96
CA ILE A 330 -1.40 4.47 -13.11
C ILE A 330 -0.26 5.48 -13.02
N ASP A 331 -0.38 6.49 -12.16
CA ASP A 331 0.64 7.51 -11.97
C ASP A 331 0.77 7.95 -10.50
N TYR A 332 1.99 7.86 -9.97
CA TYR A 332 2.33 8.19 -8.58
C TYR A 332 3.23 9.42 -8.51
N ASN A 333 2.95 10.28 -7.54
CA ASN A 333 3.86 11.34 -7.11
C ASN A 333 4.13 11.22 -5.59
N ARG A 334 5.09 12.00 -5.06
CA ARG A 334 5.57 12.02 -3.65
C ARG A 334 4.50 12.20 -2.56
N GLY A 335 3.21 12.29 -2.91
CA GLY A 335 2.10 12.32 -1.96
C GLY A 335 0.86 11.56 -2.40
N GLY A 336 1.00 10.48 -3.19
CA GLY A 336 -0.11 9.59 -3.55
C GLY A 336 -0.40 9.51 -5.07
N CYS A 337 -1.50 8.83 -5.40
CA CYS A 337 -1.96 8.67 -6.78
C CYS A 337 -2.47 10.00 -7.35
N ILE A 338 -2.08 10.33 -8.58
CA ILE A 338 -2.53 11.54 -9.30
C ILE A 338 -3.35 11.24 -10.55
N ALA A 339 -3.34 10.00 -11.02
CA ALA A 339 -4.25 9.50 -12.04
C ALA A 339 -4.49 8.00 -11.84
N ALA A 340 -5.74 7.58 -11.92
CA ALA A 340 -6.17 6.20 -11.77
C ALA A 340 -7.03 5.77 -12.98
N GLN A 341 -6.93 4.49 -13.31
CA GLN A 341 -7.66 3.87 -14.40
C GLN A 341 -8.62 2.83 -13.85
N ARG A 342 -9.78 2.66 -14.49
CA ARG A 342 -10.76 1.65 -14.11
C ARG A 342 -10.17 0.26 -14.28
N HIS A 343 -10.48 -0.63 -13.34
CA HIS A 343 -10.14 -2.04 -13.41
C HIS A 343 -10.72 -2.69 -14.67
N MET A 344 -9.94 -3.59 -15.27
CA MET A 344 -10.36 -4.47 -16.34
C MET A 344 -11.57 -5.31 -15.90
N VAL A 345 -12.54 -5.45 -16.79
CA VAL A 345 -13.68 -6.36 -16.63
C VAL A 345 -13.42 -7.58 -17.48
N CYS A 346 -13.45 -8.77 -16.87
CA CYS A 346 -13.24 -10.02 -17.61
C CYS A 346 -14.41 -10.28 -18.56
N SER A 347 -14.09 -10.77 -19.75
CA SER A 347 -15.10 -11.13 -20.75
C SER A 347 -15.73 -12.49 -20.44
N PRO A 348 -16.93 -12.80 -20.98
CA PRO A 348 -17.43 -14.18 -20.99
C PRO A 348 -16.38 -15.11 -21.62
N GLY A 349 -16.21 -16.31 -21.07
CA GLY A 349 -15.06 -17.18 -21.40
C GLY A 349 -13.89 -17.05 -20.43
N GLN A 350 -13.84 -15.98 -19.64
CA GLN A 350 -12.77 -15.70 -18.69
C GLN A 350 -13.25 -15.70 -17.24
N TYR A 351 -12.34 -15.91 -16.30
CA TYR A 351 -12.57 -15.77 -14.87
C TYR A 351 -11.55 -14.83 -14.23
N ILE A 352 -11.93 -14.25 -13.10
CA ILE A 352 -11.08 -13.33 -12.32
C ILE A 352 -10.06 -14.16 -11.54
N SER A 353 -8.82 -14.22 -12.04
CA SER A 353 -7.74 -14.93 -11.35
C SER A 353 -7.20 -14.12 -10.16
N GLN A 354 -7.08 -12.80 -10.35
CA GLN A 354 -6.74 -11.85 -9.30
C GLN A 354 -7.65 -10.62 -9.41
N ARG A 355 -8.28 -10.24 -8.30
CA ARG A 355 -9.04 -8.99 -8.24
C ARG A 355 -8.09 -7.79 -8.23
N GLY A 356 -8.45 -6.75 -8.97
CA GLY A 356 -7.73 -5.49 -8.94
C GLY A 356 -7.67 -4.86 -7.54
N THR A 357 -6.58 -4.17 -7.26
CA THR A 357 -6.33 -3.42 -6.03
C THR A 357 -6.15 -1.93 -6.36
N ALA A 358 -5.88 -1.10 -5.35
CA ALA A 358 -5.58 0.32 -5.59
C ALA A 358 -4.30 0.53 -6.45
N ASP A 359 -3.42 -0.47 -6.53
CA ASP A 359 -2.12 -0.35 -7.18
C ASP A 359 -1.98 -1.26 -8.41
N LYS A 360 -2.90 -2.22 -8.60
CA LYS A 360 -2.84 -3.21 -9.69
C LYS A 360 -4.21 -3.43 -10.32
N ASP A 361 -4.19 -3.67 -11.62
CA ASP A 361 -5.40 -4.01 -12.37
C ASP A 361 -5.90 -5.44 -12.06
N THR A 362 -7.13 -5.74 -12.46
CA THR A 362 -7.70 -7.09 -12.44
C THR A 362 -7.03 -7.98 -13.48
N GLU A 363 -6.70 -9.20 -13.09
CA GLU A 363 -6.19 -10.21 -14.00
C GLU A 363 -7.29 -11.21 -14.38
N CYS A 364 -7.42 -11.45 -15.67
CA CYS A 364 -8.42 -12.35 -16.26
C CYS A 364 -7.72 -13.52 -16.96
N LEU A 365 -8.16 -14.74 -16.69
CA LEU A 365 -7.67 -15.96 -17.34
C LEU A 365 -8.80 -16.67 -18.08
N GLN A 366 -8.46 -17.40 -19.15
CA GLN A 366 -9.43 -18.15 -19.94
C GLN A 366 -9.88 -19.43 -19.24
N CYS A 367 -11.12 -19.84 -19.47
CA CYS A 367 -11.62 -21.13 -19.06
C CYS A 367 -11.03 -22.25 -19.92
N THR A 368 -10.78 -23.40 -19.29
CA THR A 368 -10.33 -24.61 -19.98
C THR A 368 -11.51 -25.46 -20.44
N ASP A 369 -11.27 -26.38 -21.36
CA ASP A 369 -12.28 -27.31 -21.86
C ASP A 369 -13.07 -27.99 -20.73
N GLY A 370 -14.40 -28.02 -20.87
CA GLY A 370 -15.30 -28.58 -19.87
C GLY A 370 -15.65 -27.62 -18.72
N THR A 371 -15.26 -26.35 -18.81
CA THR A 371 -15.61 -25.31 -17.83
C THR A 371 -16.10 -24.03 -18.50
N PHE A 372 -16.87 -23.20 -17.79
CA PHE A 372 -17.39 -21.94 -18.30
C PHE A 372 -17.41 -20.82 -17.25
N SER A 373 -17.46 -19.57 -17.70
CA SER A 373 -17.62 -18.38 -16.85
C SER A 373 -18.24 -17.22 -17.63
N ASP A 374 -19.08 -16.44 -16.94
CA ASP A 374 -19.69 -15.22 -17.47
C ASP A 374 -18.80 -13.97 -17.34
N GLY A 375 -17.57 -14.13 -16.84
CA GLY A 375 -16.62 -13.03 -16.59
C GLY A 375 -16.69 -12.44 -15.19
N THR A 376 -17.66 -12.82 -14.35
CA THR A 376 -17.83 -12.24 -13.00
C THR A 376 -17.28 -13.14 -11.88
N SER A 377 -17.06 -14.41 -12.19
CA SER A 377 -16.65 -15.43 -11.23
C SER A 377 -15.13 -15.45 -11.01
N SER A 378 -14.70 -15.83 -9.80
CA SER A 378 -13.27 -16.00 -9.45
C SER A 378 -12.67 -17.34 -9.91
N SER A 379 -13.47 -18.20 -10.54
CA SER A 379 -13.07 -19.49 -11.09
C SER A 379 -14.10 -19.94 -12.14
N CYS A 380 -13.67 -20.70 -13.14
CA CYS A 380 -14.60 -21.32 -14.08
C CYS A 380 -15.40 -22.43 -13.40
N GLN A 381 -16.68 -22.54 -13.75
CA GLN A 381 -17.56 -23.60 -13.28
C GLN A 381 -17.51 -24.78 -14.24
N PRO A 382 -17.52 -26.03 -13.74
CA PRO A 382 -17.58 -27.19 -14.62
C PRO A 382 -18.91 -27.24 -15.37
N HIS A 383 -18.89 -27.71 -16.62
CA HIS A 383 -20.11 -27.95 -17.39
C HIS A 383 -21.00 -29.00 -16.72
N THR A 384 -22.30 -28.77 -16.78
CA THR A 384 -23.31 -29.72 -16.34
C THR A 384 -23.27 -30.97 -17.20
N LYS A 385 -23.03 -32.13 -16.57
CA LYS A 385 -23.10 -33.43 -17.23
C LYS A 385 -24.56 -33.89 -17.29
N CYS A 386 -25.24 -33.68 -18.41
CA CYS A 386 -26.67 -33.99 -18.55
C CYS A 386 -27.06 -35.43 -18.13
N GLU A 387 -26.17 -36.39 -18.38
CA GLU A 387 -26.36 -37.80 -17.97
C GLU A 387 -26.50 -37.97 -16.46
N SER A 388 -25.76 -37.18 -15.67
CA SER A 388 -25.81 -37.22 -14.20
C SER A 388 -27.13 -36.68 -13.63
N VAL A 389 -27.84 -35.85 -14.41
CA VAL A 389 -29.17 -35.32 -14.05
C VAL A 389 -30.31 -36.04 -14.79
N GLY A 390 -30.01 -37.17 -15.45
CA GLY A 390 -31.01 -38.01 -16.13
C GLY A 390 -31.57 -37.42 -17.43
N LEU A 391 -30.94 -36.38 -17.97
CA LEU A 391 -31.34 -35.69 -19.19
C LEU A 391 -30.35 -35.98 -20.33
N LYS A 392 -30.75 -35.71 -21.57
CA LYS A 392 -29.85 -35.75 -22.71
C LYS A 392 -29.31 -34.36 -23.02
N GLN A 393 -28.06 -34.28 -23.45
CA GLN A 393 -27.44 -33.03 -23.89
C GLN A 393 -28.09 -32.58 -25.20
N ILE A 394 -28.68 -31.39 -25.18
CA ILE A 394 -29.28 -30.75 -26.35
C ILE A 394 -28.22 -29.90 -27.07
N GLN A 395 -27.46 -29.11 -26.29
CA GLN A 395 -26.39 -28.27 -26.80
C GLN A 395 -25.13 -28.42 -25.94
N PRO A 396 -23.94 -28.57 -26.55
CA PRO A 396 -22.69 -28.56 -25.82
C PRO A 396 -22.42 -27.19 -25.21
N GLY A 397 -21.91 -27.18 -23.97
CA GLY A 397 -21.45 -25.97 -23.31
C GLY A 397 -20.24 -25.36 -24.02
N SER A 398 -20.02 -24.07 -23.81
CA SER A 398 -18.87 -23.31 -24.30
C SER A 398 -18.03 -22.79 -23.13
N ASP A 399 -16.92 -22.12 -23.39
CA ASP A 399 -16.15 -21.42 -22.34
C ASP A 399 -16.94 -20.30 -21.63
N SER A 400 -18.03 -19.82 -22.23
CA SER A 400 -18.86 -18.74 -21.72
C SER A 400 -20.24 -19.18 -21.21
N THR A 401 -20.69 -20.37 -21.58
CA THR A 401 -22.04 -20.88 -21.25
C THR A 401 -22.02 -22.36 -20.87
N ASP A 402 -22.93 -22.74 -19.97
CA ASP A 402 -23.09 -24.15 -19.58
C ASP A 402 -23.69 -25.01 -20.72
N SER A 403 -23.63 -26.33 -20.54
CA SER A 403 -24.32 -27.31 -21.37
C SER A 403 -25.83 -27.26 -21.16
N GLU A 404 -26.59 -27.22 -22.25
CA GLU A 404 -28.05 -27.29 -22.19
C GLU A 404 -28.53 -28.74 -22.20
N CYS A 405 -29.33 -29.09 -21.19
CA CYS A 405 -29.89 -30.42 -21.00
C CYS A 405 -31.41 -30.41 -21.16
N GLY A 406 -31.99 -31.46 -21.75
CA GLY A 406 -33.44 -31.63 -21.75
C GLY A 406 -33.91 -33.03 -22.10
N GLU A 407 -35.22 -33.21 -22.06
CA GLU A 407 -35.88 -34.48 -22.33
C GLU A 407 -36.05 -34.68 -23.83
N HIS A 408 -35.68 -35.87 -24.32
CA HIS A 408 -35.93 -36.23 -25.70
C HIS A 408 -37.37 -36.77 -25.80
N ASP A 409 -38.28 -35.97 -26.34
CA ASP A 409 -39.65 -36.39 -26.62
C ASP A 409 -39.66 -37.36 -27.82
N VAL A 410 -39.39 -38.64 -27.55
CA VAL A 410 -39.50 -39.73 -28.53
C VAL A 410 -40.98 -40.01 -28.75
N ASN A 411 -41.72 -39.17 -29.47
CA ASN A 411 -43.00 -39.66 -30.01
C ASN A 411 -43.60 -38.98 -31.24
N THR A 412 -43.01 -37.93 -31.81
CA THR A 412 -43.65 -37.26 -32.96
C THR A 412 -43.53 -38.07 -34.25
N GLY A 413 -42.49 -38.91 -34.39
CA GLY A 413 -42.27 -39.75 -35.58
C GLY A 413 -43.10 -41.04 -35.61
N LEU A 414 -43.21 -41.74 -34.47
CA LEU A 414 -43.91 -43.04 -34.41
C LEU A 414 -45.42 -42.89 -34.52
N VAL A 415 -45.99 -41.82 -33.96
CA VAL A 415 -47.42 -41.49 -34.08
C VAL A 415 -47.78 -41.12 -35.52
N ALA A 416 -46.91 -40.41 -36.27
CA ALA A 416 -47.14 -40.05 -37.67
C ALA A 416 -47.16 -41.29 -38.60
N VAL A 417 -46.28 -42.27 -38.38
CA VAL A 417 -46.23 -43.51 -39.18
C VAL A 417 -47.44 -44.41 -38.87
N ILE A 418 -47.83 -44.53 -37.59
CA ILE A 418 -48.99 -45.34 -37.20
C ILE A 418 -50.29 -44.70 -37.73
N THR A 419 -50.45 -43.38 -37.64
CA THR A 419 -51.65 -42.69 -38.11
C THR A 419 -51.79 -42.71 -39.64
N THR A 420 -50.70 -42.46 -40.39
CA THR A 420 -50.73 -42.53 -41.86
C THR A 420 -50.96 -43.95 -42.38
N GLY A 421 -50.36 -44.95 -41.73
CA GLY A 421 -50.60 -46.37 -42.02
C GLY A 421 -52.06 -46.79 -41.77
N LEU A 422 -52.64 -46.40 -40.63
CA LEU A 422 -54.06 -46.67 -40.31
C LEU A 422 -55.01 -45.99 -41.30
N ILE A 423 -54.74 -44.75 -41.70
CA ILE A 423 -55.55 -44.03 -42.68
C ILE A 423 -55.53 -44.73 -44.04
N LEU A 424 -54.37 -45.20 -44.51
CA LEU A 424 -54.26 -45.95 -45.78
C LEU A 424 -55.02 -47.27 -45.74
N VAL A 425 -54.96 -48.00 -44.63
CA VAL A 425 -55.71 -49.26 -44.44
C VAL A 425 -57.21 -49.00 -44.45
N ILE A 426 -57.68 -47.94 -43.80
CA ILE A 426 -59.09 -47.55 -43.80
C ILE A 426 -59.56 -47.15 -45.21
N ILE A 427 -58.76 -46.38 -45.95
CA ILE A 427 -59.07 -46.00 -47.34
C ILE A 427 -59.18 -47.25 -48.23
N LEU A 428 -58.24 -48.19 -48.12
CA LEU A 428 -58.27 -49.46 -48.85
C LEU A 428 -59.52 -50.29 -48.49
N ALA A 429 -59.89 -50.36 -47.21
CA ALA A 429 -61.11 -51.06 -46.77
C ALA A 429 -62.39 -50.39 -47.31
N ILE A 430 -62.44 -49.05 -47.36
CA ILE A 430 -63.55 -48.30 -47.97
C ILE A 430 -63.62 -48.58 -49.48
N ILE A 431 -62.49 -48.56 -50.19
CA ILE A 431 -62.46 -48.88 -51.62
C ILE A 431 -62.94 -50.31 -51.87
N LEU A 432 -62.49 -51.29 -51.08
CA LEU A 432 -62.92 -52.68 -51.21
C LEU A 432 -64.40 -52.88 -50.88
N THR A 433 -64.94 -52.18 -49.88
CA THR A 433 -66.38 -52.24 -49.56
C THR A 433 -67.24 -51.55 -50.63
N VAL A 434 -66.79 -50.44 -51.21
CA VAL A 434 -67.46 -49.77 -52.34
C VAL A 434 -67.42 -50.66 -53.60
N GLN A 435 -66.30 -51.33 -53.88
CA GLN A 435 -66.21 -52.30 -54.98
C GLN A 435 -67.11 -53.51 -54.75
N ARG A 436 -67.20 -54.04 -53.53
CA ARG A 436 -68.17 -55.11 -53.18
C ARG A 436 -69.62 -54.66 -53.34
N LYS A 437 -69.96 -53.41 -52.97
CA LYS A 437 -71.30 -52.84 -53.16
C LYS A 437 -71.64 -52.63 -54.65
N LYS A 438 -70.65 -52.30 -55.47
CA LYS A 438 -70.81 -52.16 -56.93
C LYS A 438 -70.98 -53.50 -57.66
N ILE A 439 -70.47 -54.60 -57.08
CA ILE A 439 -70.64 -55.96 -57.62
C ILE A 439 -71.95 -56.60 -57.13
N SER A 440 -72.41 -56.30 -55.91
CA SER A 440 -73.69 -56.83 -55.39
C SER A 440 -74.95 -56.05 -55.82
N GLY A 441 -74.79 -54.94 -56.56
CA GLY A 441 -75.89 -54.15 -57.15
C GLY A 441 -76.21 -54.49 -58.61
N LYS A 442 -75.62 -55.56 -59.15
CA LYS A 442 -75.97 -56.14 -60.46
C LYS A 442 -76.43 -57.58 -60.25
N PHE A 443 -77.64 -57.74 -59.73
CA PHE A 443 -78.50 -58.89 -59.95
C PHE A 443 -79.94 -58.39 -60.01
#